data_AF-A0A836VWG2-F1
#
_entry.id   AF-A0A836VWG2-F1
#
_cell.length_a   1.000
_cell.length_b   1.000
_cell.length_c   1.000
_cell.angle_alpha   90.00
_cell.angle_beta   90.00
_cell.angle_gamma   90.00
#
_symmetry.space_group_name_H-M   'P 1'
#
loop_
_entity.id
_entity.type
_entity.pdbx_description
1 polymer ?
#
loop_
_entity_poly.entity_id
_entity_poly.type
_entity_poly.pdbx_seq_one_letter_code
_entity_poly.pdbx_strand_id
1 'polypeptide(L)'
;MPIFNLNPGHQDYHLLGSQYDAQKRSQSHAPLKVVIVIAMLGYNLNYDYGEVISDSPSKWIADSVYTFRDRYLPDLLTHSSPGDVPYSDHDSYLQKGYSAILIRDFSQRVRIRSVGTLSMDTVLKW
;
A
#
# COMPACT_ATOMS: atom_id res chain seq x y z
N MET A 1 -17.28 22.38 -2.47
CA MET A 1 -16.92 20.94 -2.51
C MET A 1 -17.34 20.41 -3.88
N PRO A 2 -16.55 19.60 -4.60
CA PRO A 2 -17.09 18.94 -5.78
C PRO A 2 -18.20 18.00 -5.32
N ILE A 3 -19.38 18.15 -5.90
CA ILE A 3 -20.53 17.28 -5.66
C ILE A 3 -20.20 16.00 -6.41
N PHE A 4 -19.79 14.96 -5.67
CA PHE A 4 -19.83 13.61 -6.22
C PHE A 4 -21.30 13.34 -6.59
N ASN A 5 -21.56 12.87 -7.80
CA ASN A 5 -22.92 12.51 -8.20
C ASN A 5 -23.28 11.24 -7.42
N LEU A 6 -23.80 11.44 -6.20
CA LEU A 6 -24.14 10.39 -5.26
C LEU A 6 -25.40 9.71 -5.77
N ASN A 7 -25.21 8.71 -6.64
CA ASN A 7 -26.30 7.87 -7.10
C ASN A 7 -26.66 6.92 -5.94
N PRO A 8 -27.83 7.06 -5.29
CA PRO A 8 -28.15 6.37 -4.04
C PRO A 8 -28.35 4.85 -4.17
N GLY A 9 -28.16 4.29 -5.38
CA GLY A 9 -28.23 2.85 -5.66
C GLY A 9 -26.89 2.11 -5.70
N HIS A 10 -25.74 2.79 -5.55
CA HIS A 10 -24.42 2.13 -5.52
C HIS A 10 -23.93 1.96 -4.08
N GLN A 11 -23.82 0.70 -3.65
CA GLN A 11 -23.47 0.27 -2.29
C GLN A 11 -22.00 0.43 -1.89
N ASP A 12 -21.16 1.12 -2.66
CA ASP A 12 -19.71 1.16 -2.40
C ASP A 12 -19.19 2.57 -2.11
N TYR A 13 -19.44 3.03 -0.88
CA TYR A 13 -18.79 4.22 -0.31
C TYR A 13 -17.33 3.96 0.13
N HIS A 14 -16.80 2.75 -0.13
CA HIS A 14 -15.62 2.21 0.51
C HIS A 14 -14.29 2.90 0.13
N LEU A 15 -14.26 3.72 -0.93
CA LEU A 15 -13.03 4.36 -1.45
C LEU A 15 -13.13 5.89 -1.67
N LEU A 16 -14.23 6.54 -1.29
CA LEU A 16 -14.48 7.95 -1.65
C LEU A 16 -13.38 8.91 -1.16
N GLY A 17 -12.82 8.63 0.02
CA GLY A 17 -11.75 9.44 0.60
C GLY A 17 -10.47 9.39 -0.23
N SER A 18 -10.02 8.17 -0.58
CA SER A 18 -8.81 7.99 -1.39
C SER A 18 -9.00 8.49 -2.83
N GLN A 19 -10.18 8.29 -3.42
CA GLN A 19 -10.51 8.85 -4.73
C GLN A 19 -10.44 10.38 -4.75
N TYR A 20 -10.98 11.04 -3.71
CA TYR A 20 -10.91 12.49 -3.57
C TYR A 20 -9.46 12.98 -3.44
N ASP A 21 -8.66 12.36 -2.56
CA ASP A 21 -7.26 12.76 -2.37
C ASP A 21 -6.43 12.55 -3.64
N ALA A 22 -6.50 11.37 -4.25
CA ALA A 22 -5.80 11.05 -5.49
C ALA A 22 -6.17 12.04 -6.61
N GLN A 23 -7.46 12.37 -6.75
CA GLN A 23 -7.93 13.37 -7.71
C GLN A 23 -7.36 14.77 -7.42
N LYS A 24 -7.35 15.20 -6.15
CA LYS A 24 -6.82 16.52 -5.79
C LYS A 24 -5.33 16.63 -6.04
N ARG A 25 -4.57 15.59 -5.75
CA ARG A 25 -3.12 15.55 -6.01
C ARG A 25 -2.80 15.56 -7.49
N SER A 26 -3.56 14.79 -8.27
CA SER A 26 -3.45 14.78 -9.74
C SER A 26 -3.68 16.18 -10.32
N GLN A 27 -4.72 16.88 -9.85
CA GLN A 27 -5.02 18.26 -10.28
C GLN A 27 -3.95 19.28 -9.86
N SER A 28 -3.40 19.16 -8.65
CA SER A 28 -2.37 20.07 -8.15
C SER A 28 -0.96 19.74 -8.66
N HIS A 29 -0.81 18.68 -9.45
CA HIS A 29 0.49 18.16 -9.89
C HIS A 29 1.45 17.93 -8.70
N ALA A 30 0.89 17.54 -7.55
CA ALA A 30 1.70 17.27 -6.36
C ALA A 30 2.57 16.03 -6.64
N PRO A 31 3.91 16.11 -6.50
CA PRO A 31 4.77 14.99 -6.79
C PRO A 31 4.65 13.92 -5.70
N LEU A 32 3.85 12.89 -5.96
CA LEU A 32 3.89 11.64 -5.20
C LEU A 32 4.77 10.64 -5.94
N LYS A 33 5.84 10.18 -5.27
CA LYS A 33 6.72 9.14 -5.83
C LYS A 33 6.12 7.74 -5.66
N VAL A 34 5.51 7.47 -4.52
CA VAL A 34 4.95 6.16 -4.15
C VAL A 34 3.80 6.37 -3.17
N VAL A 35 2.78 5.51 -3.25
CA VAL A 35 1.73 5.35 -2.23
C VAL A 35 1.78 3.93 -1.67
N ILE A 36 1.82 3.80 -0.35
CA ILE A 36 1.70 2.51 0.33
C ILE A 36 0.43 2.57 1.17
N VAL A 37 -0.56 1.77 0.81
CA VAL A 37 -1.77 1.58 1.60
C VAL A 37 -1.57 0.39 2.52
N ILE A 38 -1.99 0.52 3.76
CA ILE A 38 -1.91 -0.55 4.74
C ILE A 38 -3.31 -0.80 5.29
N ALA A 39 -3.82 -2.03 5.13
CA ALA A 39 -5.16 -2.41 5.58
C ALA A 39 -5.14 -3.75 6.31
N MET A 40 -6.13 -3.98 7.19
CA MET A 40 -6.32 -5.28 7.85
C MET A 40 -5.09 -5.79 8.62
N LEU A 41 -4.32 -4.87 9.21
CA LEU A 41 -3.26 -5.23 10.15
C LEU A 41 -3.86 -5.90 11.38
N GLY A 42 -3.22 -6.99 11.82
CA GLY A 42 -3.66 -7.75 12.98
C GLY A 42 -4.93 -8.56 12.77
N TYR A 43 -5.37 -8.73 11.53
CA TYR A 43 -6.59 -9.50 11.22
C TYR A 43 -6.33 -11.01 11.25
N ASN A 44 -5.18 -11.47 10.76
CA ASN A 44 -4.84 -12.89 10.75
C ASN A 44 -4.35 -13.35 12.13
N LEU A 45 -5.14 -14.18 12.80
CA LEU A 45 -4.83 -14.72 14.13
C LEU A 45 -4.14 -16.09 14.08
N ASN A 46 -4.17 -16.76 12.92
CA ASN A 46 -3.79 -18.16 12.79
C ASN A 46 -2.34 -18.33 12.32
N TYR A 47 -1.87 -17.42 11.47
CA TYR A 47 -0.55 -17.52 10.84
C TYR A 47 0.13 -16.16 10.77
N ASP A 48 1.45 -16.16 10.92
CA ASP A 48 2.31 -15.01 10.67
C ASP A 48 2.44 -14.82 9.16
N TYR A 49 1.41 -14.19 8.58
CA TYR A 49 1.25 -13.99 7.15
C TYR A 49 1.17 -12.49 6.84
N GLY A 50 1.61 -12.09 5.65
CA GLY A 50 1.40 -10.77 5.08
C GLY A 50 1.28 -10.86 3.56
N GLU A 51 0.42 -10.03 2.99
CA GLU A 51 0.19 -9.98 1.55
C GLU A 51 0.54 -8.60 1.01
N VAL A 52 1.12 -8.59 -0.20
CA VAL A 52 1.35 -7.38 -0.98
C VAL A 52 0.53 -7.49 -2.26
N ILE A 53 -0.30 -6.49 -2.52
CA ILE A 53 -1.05 -6.33 -3.77
C ILE A 53 -0.43 -5.17 -4.54
N SER A 54 -0.11 -5.40 -5.80
CA SER A 54 0.58 -4.46 -6.68
C SER A 54 0.25 -4.78 -8.14
N ASP A 55 0.05 -3.74 -8.94
CA ASP A 55 0.04 -3.83 -10.39
C ASP A 55 1.47 -3.94 -10.96
N SER A 56 1.59 -4.19 -12.26
CA SER A 56 2.89 -4.30 -12.93
C SER A 56 3.73 -3.02 -12.83
N PRO A 57 3.20 -1.79 -13.04
CA PRO A 57 3.93 -0.54 -12.83
C PRO A 57 4.52 -0.38 -11.42
N SER A 58 3.84 -0.89 -10.39
CA SER A 58 4.25 -0.73 -8.99
C SER A 58 5.07 -1.90 -8.45
N LYS A 59 5.31 -2.94 -9.27
CA LYS A 59 5.98 -4.19 -8.86
C LYS A 59 7.34 -3.97 -8.20
N TRP A 60 8.10 -2.96 -8.64
CA TRP A 60 9.40 -2.64 -8.05
C TRP A 60 9.30 -2.27 -6.55
N ILE A 61 8.17 -1.71 -6.12
CA ILE A 61 7.89 -1.40 -4.72
C ILE A 61 7.63 -2.72 -3.98
N ALA A 62 6.80 -3.60 -4.54
CA ALA A 62 6.52 -4.91 -3.96
C ALA A 62 7.81 -5.75 -3.80
N ASP A 63 8.67 -5.76 -4.80
CA ASP A 63 9.97 -6.45 -4.75
C ASP A 63 10.87 -5.88 -3.63
N SER A 64 10.81 -4.57 -3.41
CA SER A 64 11.50 -3.93 -2.29
C SER A 64 10.92 -4.40 -0.95
N VAL A 65 9.59 -4.47 -0.81
CA VAL A 65 8.94 -4.98 0.42
C VAL A 65 9.34 -6.43 0.69
N TYR A 66 9.37 -7.31 -0.32
CA TYR A 66 9.82 -8.68 -0.14
C TYR A 66 11.29 -8.76 0.28
N THR A 67 12.15 -7.93 -0.30
CA THR A 67 13.56 -7.83 0.11
C THR A 67 13.70 -7.44 1.58
N PHE A 68 12.90 -6.46 2.06
CA PHE A 68 12.87 -6.08 3.46
C PHE A 68 12.36 -7.20 4.37
N ARG A 69 11.28 -7.88 3.95
CA ARG A 69 10.71 -9.02 4.65
C ARG A 69 11.74 -10.14 4.80
N ASP A 70 12.43 -10.53 3.73
CA ASP A 70 13.42 -11.60 3.79
C ASP A 70 14.61 -11.27 4.70
N ARG A 71 14.98 -9.99 4.79
CA ARG A 71 16.09 -9.54 5.65
C ARG A 71 15.71 -9.44 7.12
N TYR A 72 14.53 -8.92 7.43
CA TYR A 72 14.18 -8.51 8.81
C TYR A 72 13.07 -9.33 9.44
N LEU A 73 12.27 -10.02 8.63
CA LEU A 73 11.10 -10.81 9.03
C LEU A 73 11.07 -12.15 8.25
N PRO A 74 12.14 -12.96 8.24
CA PRO A 74 12.21 -14.16 7.39
C PRO A 74 11.13 -15.20 7.70
N ASP A 75 10.60 -15.20 8.92
CA ASP A 75 9.54 -16.11 9.36
C ASP A 75 8.13 -15.64 8.95
N LEU A 76 7.98 -14.40 8.46
CA LEU A 76 6.70 -13.90 7.96
C LEU A 76 6.39 -14.55 6.61
N LEU A 77 5.32 -15.32 6.54
CA LEU A 77 4.85 -15.95 5.31
C LEU A 77 4.25 -14.89 4.37
N THR A 78 4.50 -15.05 3.08
CA THR A 78 3.94 -14.19 2.03
C THR A 78 3.71 -15.02 0.76
N HIS A 79 2.93 -14.50 -0.19
CA HIS A 79 2.95 -15.03 -1.56
C HIS A 79 4.34 -14.87 -2.20
N SER A 80 4.62 -15.72 -3.21
CA SER A 80 5.84 -15.68 -4.03
C SER A 80 5.85 -14.53 -5.04
N SER A 81 4.69 -13.94 -5.33
CA SER A 81 4.50 -12.79 -6.19
C SER A 81 3.38 -11.92 -5.62
N PRO A 82 3.38 -10.59 -5.89
CA PRO A 82 2.29 -9.75 -5.45
C PRO A 82 1.00 -10.15 -6.18
N GLY A 83 -0.13 -10.09 -5.49
CA GLY A 83 -1.43 -10.18 -6.14
C GLY A 83 -1.73 -8.92 -6.94
N ASP A 84 -2.56 -9.01 -7.97
CA ASP A 84 -2.98 -7.86 -8.78
C ASP A 84 -4.51 -7.78 -8.75
N VAL A 85 -5.05 -7.07 -7.74
CA VAL A 85 -6.49 -7.05 -7.47
C VAL A 85 -6.94 -5.64 -7.05
N PRO A 86 -7.82 -4.98 -7.82
CA PRO A 86 -8.17 -3.58 -7.59
C PRO A 86 -9.39 -3.43 -6.65
N TYR A 87 -9.19 -3.49 -5.34
CA TYR A 87 -10.31 -3.38 -4.38
C TYR A 87 -10.08 -2.47 -3.16
N SER A 88 -8.93 -1.82 -3.02
CA SER A 88 -8.61 -0.99 -1.84
C SER A 88 -8.09 0.38 -2.26
N ASP A 89 -7.84 1.27 -1.30
CA ASP A 89 -7.49 2.68 -1.52
C ASP A 89 -6.28 2.89 -2.44
N HIS A 90 -5.38 1.91 -2.57
CA HIS A 90 -4.24 1.97 -3.48
C HIS A 90 -4.67 2.12 -4.94
N ASP A 91 -5.79 1.48 -5.32
CA ASP A 91 -6.33 1.50 -6.68
C ASP A 91 -6.73 2.93 -7.10
N SER A 92 -7.27 3.73 -6.17
CA SER A 92 -7.57 5.14 -6.39
C SER A 92 -6.37 5.95 -6.89
N TYR A 93 -5.15 5.59 -6.46
CA TYR A 93 -3.91 6.25 -6.88
C TYR A 93 -3.35 5.64 -8.18
N LEU A 94 -3.44 4.32 -8.35
CA LEU A 94 -3.09 3.64 -9.60
C LEU A 94 -3.88 4.24 -10.78
N GLN A 95 -5.19 4.45 -10.61
CA GLN A 95 -6.07 5.07 -11.60
C GLN A 95 -5.68 6.51 -11.97
N LYS A 96 -4.82 7.18 -11.18
CA LYS A 96 -4.29 8.52 -11.47
C LYS A 96 -2.84 8.49 -11.95
N GLY A 97 -2.28 7.31 -12.22
CA GLY A 97 -0.93 7.11 -12.73
C GLY A 97 0.16 7.17 -11.68
N TYR A 98 -0.18 7.11 -10.38
CA TYR A 98 0.81 7.00 -9.32
C TYR A 98 1.17 5.53 -9.10
N SER A 99 2.44 5.25 -8.78
CA SER A 99 2.82 3.93 -8.27
C SER A 99 2.26 3.73 -6.87
N ALA A 100 1.47 2.67 -6.68
CA ALA A 100 0.81 2.38 -5.42
C ALA A 100 0.72 0.87 -5.15
N ILE A 101 0.89 0.49 -3.88
CA ILE A 101 0.71 -0.89 -3.43
C ILE A 101 -0.22 -0.94 -2.22
N LEU A 102 -0.81 -2.10 -1.97
CA LEU A 102 -1.48 -2.44 -0.72
C LEU A 102 -0.68 -3.51 0.03
N ILE A 103 -0.48 -3.27 1.31
CA ILE A 103 0.08 -4.22 2.27
C ILE A 103 -1.05 -4.63 3.22
N ARG A 104 -1.39 -5.92 3.31
CA ARG A 104 -2.54 -6.40 4.09
C ARG A 104 -2.31 -7.71 4.83
N ASP A 105 -3.27 -8.03 5.71
CA ASP A 105 -3.40 -9.29 6.44
C ASP A 105 -2.21 -9.67 7.34
N PHE A 106 -1.43 -8.68 7.77
CA PHE A 106 -0.32 -8.90 8.70
C PHE A 106 -0.81 -9.46 10.03
N SER A 107 -0.16 -10.51 10.53
CA SER A 107 -0.43 -11.07 11.85
C SER A 107 -0.19 -10.07 13.00
N GLN A 108 -0.96 -10.20 14.08
CA GLN A 108 -0.76 -9.45 15.33
C GLN A 108 0.60 -9.71 15.99
N ARG A 109 1.26 -10.83 15.67
CA ARG A 109 2.55 -11.19 16.25
C ARG A 109 3.72 -10.47 15.58
N VAL A 110 3.50 -9.81 14.45
CA VAL A 110 4.45 -8.85 13.88
C VAL A 110 4.50 -7.64 14.81
N ARG A 111 5.29 -7.75 15.88
CA ARG A 111 5.72 -6.58 16.63
C ARG A 111 6.59 -5.78 15.67
N ILE A 112 6.13 -4.59 15.29
CA ILE A 112 6.98 -3.57 14.70
C ILE A 112 8.04 -3.24 15.75
N ARG A 113 9.16 -3.98 15.74
CA ARG A 113 10.37 -3.57 16.42
C ARG A 113 10.94 -2.50 15.50
N SER A 114 11.08 -1.27 15.98
CA SER A 114 11.77 -0.23 15.22
C SER A 114 13.17 -0.73 14.87
N VAL A 115 13.39 -1.11 13.61
CA VAL A 115 14.69 -1.56 13.16
C VAL A 115 15.50 -0.32 12.78
N GLY A 116 16.00 0.37 13.81
CA GLY A 116 16.99 1.44 13.67
C GLY A 116 16.45 2.75 13.10
N THR A 117 16.83 3.85 13.76
CA THR A 117 16.80 5.18 13.17
C THR A 117 17.79 5.19 12.01
N LEU A 118 17.32 5.15 10.76
CA LEU A 118 18.17 5.48 9.61
C LEU A 118 18.47 6.97 9.71
N SER A 119 19.70 7.33 10.09
CA SER A 119 20.14 8.72 9.98
C SER A 119 20.15 9.13 8.50
N MET A 120 19.65 10.33 8.22
CA MET A 120 19.51 10.91 6.88
C MET A 120 20.84 10.97 6.09
N ASP A 121 21.98 10.77 6.73
CA ASP A 121 23.31 10.88 6.12
C ASP A 121 23.65 9.73 5.15
N THR A 122 22.88 8.63 5.16
CA THR A 122 23.19 7.44 4.33
C THR A 122 22.50 7.45 2.96
N VAL A 123 21.52 8.34 2.73
CA VAL A 123 20.70 8.34 1.50
C VAL A 123 21.31 9.18 0.36
N LEU A 124 22.34 10.01 0.64
CA LEU A 124 22.94 10.92 -0.36
C LEU A 124 24.22 10.39 -1.03
N LYS A 125 24.45 9.08 -1.06
CA LYS A 125 25.64 8.49 -1.73
C LYS A 125 25.35 7.43 -2.80
N TRP A 126 24.17 7.47 -3.43
CA TRP A 126 23.88 6.70 -4.64
C TRP A 126 23.33 7.62 -5.72
#